data_AF-A0A1W5XJS0-F1
#
_entry.id   AF-A0A1W5XJS0-F1
#
_cell.length_a   1.000
_cell.length_b   1.000
_cell.length_c   1.000
_cell.angle_alpha   90.00
_cell.angle_beta   90.00
_cell.angle_gamma   90.00
#
_symmetry.space_group_name_H-M   'P 1'
#
loop_
_entity.id
_entity.type
_entity.pdbx_description
1 polymer ?
#
loop_
_entity_poly.entity_id
_entity_poly.type
_entity_poly.pdbx_seq_one_letter_code
_entity_poly.pdbx_strand_id
1 'polypeptide(L)'
;MGYVTQDEWDGHYGAGRAFRPLDSSEHELLRALVPAPPGGGHALDVGCGLGELARHLATTGYTVDGVDYAASAVTLATGLAEQMSPPPAGKVRFLRCDVERDSLDALRSSYDLITFRLSYAFLGDRTRVMRRLRERLNPGGAVVVITPVVDAVPAERRDLALDEDEIALLTAGWRTVERHDADGLATLVLRGPAAGTVSFRGKGRPSPHALTGTGVVVTDAAGRVLLGRSVREVWELPGGKNEGSESFVEAAVRELAEETGLRAEATDARLLAILMDDAHGIPRLTAAVRVVAFRGEPAVREPDLIRRWEWHEVTDLPSLASHLFTPSAHVLDAVWPGRLPGLPPVHRHILVQPPSSDALA
;
A
#
# COMPACT_ATOMS: atom_id res chain seq x y z
N MET A 1 -13.75 -15.67 2.25
CA MET A 1 -14.00 -17.01 2.79
C MET A 1 -13.05 -17.27 3.96
N GLY A 2 -13.43 -18.14 4.89
CA GLY A 2 -12.57 -18.53 6.01
C GLY A 2 -11.40 -19.39 5.54
N TYR A 3 -10.24 -19.21 6.18
CA TYR A 3 -9.06 -20.04 5.98
C TYR A 3 -9.36 -21.49 6.39
N VAL A 4 -9.14 -22.47 5.51
CA VAL A 4 -9.33 -23.89 5.84
C VAL A 4 -8.25 -24.31 6.83
N THR A 5 -8.66 -24.78 8.00
CA THR A 5 -7.79 -25.15 9.11
C THR A 5 -7.04 -26.46 8.85
N GLN A 6 -6.00 -26.73 9.63
CA GLN A 6 -5.23 -27.98 9.53
C GLN A 6 -6.14 -29.18 9.78
N ASP A 7 -6.96 -29.13 10.83
CA ASP A 7 -7.86 -30.20 11.22
C ASP A 7 -8.90 -30.52 10.13
N GLU A 8 -9.39 -29.50 9.42
CA GLU A 8 -10.29 -29.68 8.29
C GLU A 8 -9.60 -30.39 7.11
N TRP A 9 -8.35 -30.04 6.81
CA TRP A 9 -7.56 -30.75 5.80
C TRP A 9 -7.20 -32.17 6.24
N ASP A 10 -6.82 -32.35 7.50
CA ASP A 10 -6.52 -33.68 8.04
C ASP A 10 -7.75 -34.59 7.97
N GLY A 11 -8.93 -34.06 8.33
CA GLY A 11 -10.21 -34.73 8.17
C GLY A 11 -10.62 -34.97 6.72
N HIS A 12 -10.22 -34.09 5.79
CA HIS A 12 -10.41 -34.30 4.35
C HIS A 12 -9.71 -35.56 3.86
N TYR A 13 -8.40 -35.64 4.05
CA TYR A 13 -7.61 -36.77 3.60
C TYR A 13 -7.88 -38.04 4.42
N GLY A 14 -8.14 -37.92 5.72
CA GLY A 14 -8.49 -39.04 6.59
C GLY A 14 -9.80 -39.74 6.18
N ALA A 15 -10.71 -39.01 5.52
CA ALA A 15 -11.93 -39.58 4.94
C ALA A 15 -11.71 -40.20 3.54
N GLY A 16 -10.46 -40.33 3.08
CA GLY A 16 -10.12 -40.87 1.77
C GLY A 16 -10.45 -39.94 0.60
N ARG A 17 -10.72 -38.66 0.86
CA ARG A 17 -10.94 -37.67 -0.21
C ARG A 17 -9.60 -37.19 -0.77
N ALA A 18 -9.61 -36.90 -2.07
CA ALA A 18 -8.48 -36.39 -2.80
C ALA A 18 -8.96 -35.46 -3.93
N PHE A 19 -8.01 -34.75 -4.53
CA PHE A 19 -8.26 -33.94 -5.71
C PHE A 19 -8.25 -34.79 -6.99
N ARG A 20 -8.59 -34.15 -8.11
CA ARG A 20 -8.49 -34.72 -9.47
C ARG A 20 -7.12 -35.40 -9.68
N PRO A 21 -7.08 -36.66 -10.15
CA PRO A 21 -5.85 -37.34 -10.54
C PRO A 21 -5.08 -36.58 -11.62
N LEU A 22 -3.77 -36.80 -11.69
CA LEU A 22 -2.92 -36.24 -12.73
C LEU A 22 -3.11 -37.04 -14.03
N ASP A 23 -3.59 -36.38 -15.09
CA ASP A 23 -3.85 -37.06 -16.36
C ASP A 23 -2.66 -37.02 -17.33
N SER A 24 -2.79 -37.74 -18.45
CA SER A 24 -1.76 -37.83 -19.48
C SER A 24 -1.43 -36.48 -20.13
N SER A 25 -2.42 -35.59 -20.25
CA SER A 25 -2.21 -34.27 -20.86
C SER A 25 -1.38 -33.38 -19.94
N GLU A 26 -1.69 -33.37 -18.63
CA GLU A 26 -0.90 -32.67 -17.62
C GLU A 26 0.54 -33.23 -17.56
N HIS A 27 0.69 -34.56 -17.63
CA HIS A 27 2.01 -35.21 -17.68
C HIS A 27 2.86 -34.75 -18.88
N GLU A 28 2.28 -34.75 -20.08
CA GLU A 28 2.98 -34.34 -21.30
C GLU A 28 3.33 -32.85 -21.27
N LEU A 29 2.38 -32.01 -20.83
CA LEU A 29 2.57 -30.57 -20.71
C LEU A 29 3.71 -30.23 -19.75
N LEU A 30 3.74 -30.82 -18.56
CA LEU A 30 4.79 -30.58 -17.57
C LEU A 30 6.17 -31.02 -18.08
N ARG A 31 6.26 -32.17 -18.76
CA ARG A 31 7.53 -32.61 -19.37
C ARG A 31 8.03 -31.66 -20.44
N ALA A 32 7.13 -31.10 -21.24
CA ALA A 32 7.47 -30.18 -22.31
C ALA A 32 7.88 -28.80 -21.79
N LEU A 33 7.13 -28.24 -20.82
CA LEU A 33 7.32 -26.87 -20.36
C LEU A 33 8.41 -26.73 -19.30
N VAL A 34 8.60 -27.72 -18.44
CA VAL A 34 9.55 -27.67 -17.33
C VAL A 34 10.41 -28.95 -17.26
N PRO A 35 11.16 -29.28 -18.33
CA PRO A 35 12.08 -30.42 -18.30
C PRO A 35 13.15 -30.22 -17.23
N ALA A 36 13.54 -31.31 -16.56
CA ALA A 36 14.63 -31.24 -15.59
C ALA A 36 15.94 -30.81 -16.28
N PRO A 37 16.77 -29.99 -15.60
CA PRO A 37 18.09 -29.64 -16.12
C PRO A 37 18.95 -30.88 -16.44
N PRO A 38 19.92 -30.77 -17.38
CA PRO A 38 20.89 -31.82 -17.62
C PRO A 38 21.61 -32.20 -16.32
N GLY A 39 21.58 -33.49 -15.95
CA GLY A 39 22.13 -33.97 -14.67
C GLY A 39 21.12 -34.03 -13.51
N GLY A 40 19.87 -33.61 -13.74
CA GLY A 40 18.79 -33.58 -12.77
C GLY A 40 18.63 -32.21 -12.09
N GLY A 41 17.46 -31.98 -11.50
CA GLY A 41 17.13 -30.72 -10.83
C GLY A 41 16.42 -30.92 -9.50
N HIS A 42 16.15 -29.83 -8.79
CA HIS A 42 15.40 -29.82 -7.55
C HIS A 42 14.02 -29.20 -7.74
N ALA A 43 12.97 -29.90 -7.32
CA ALA A 43 11.61 -29.39 -7.35
C ALA A 43 11.01 -29.28 -5.94
N LEU A 44 10.15 -28.27 -5.73
CA LEU A 44 9.30 -28.13 -4.55
C LEU A 44 7.85 -28.23 -5.00
N ASP A 45 7.08 -29.17 -4.46
CA ASP A 45 5.64 -29.29 -4.70
C ASP A 45 4.86 -28.80 -3.47
N VAL A 46 4.20 -27.64 -3.59
CA VAL A 46 3.55 -26.94 -2.48
C VAL A 46 2.06 -27.29 -2.42
N GLY A 47 1.62 -27.79 -1.27
CA GLY A 47 0.31 -28.40 -1.12
C GLY A 47 0.25 -29.72 -1.89
N CYS A 48 1.23 -30.59 -1.68
CA CYS A 48 1.43 -31.79 -2.49
C CYS A 48 0.32 -32.84 -2.34
N GLY A 49 -0.53 -32.73 -1.33
CA GLY A 49 -1.59 -33.70 -1.02
C GLY A 49 -1.03 -35.11 -0.91
N LEU A 50 -1.58 -36.03 -1.70
CA LEU A 50 -1.14 -37.44 -1.75
C LEU A 50 0.13 -37.67 -2.60
N GLY A 51 0.80 -36.60 -3.04
CA GLY A 51 2.13 -36.65 -3.64
C GLY A 51 2.19 -37.19 -5.07
N GLU A 52 1.07 -37.19 -5.81
CA GLU A 52 1.03 -37.68 -7.19
C GLU A 52 1.93 -36.86 -8.12
N LEU A 53 1.84 -35.53 -8.09
CA LEU A 53 2.68 -34.64 -8.89
C LEU A 53 4.16 -34.77 -8.50
N ALA A 54 4.47 -34.75 -7.19
CA ALA A 54 5.82 -34.95 -6.71
C ALA A 54 6.46 -36.27 -7.21
N ARG A 55 5.69 -37.37 -7.21
CA ARG A 55 6.16 -38.65 -7.75
C ARG A 55 6.33 -38.61 -9.27
N HIS A 56 5.43 -37.96 -10.00
CA HIS A 56 5.59 -37.75 -11.44
C HIS A 56 6.87 -36.98 -11.77
N LEU A 57 7.12 -35.84 -11.10
CA LEU A 57 8.33 -35.03 -11.30
C LEU A 57 9.62 -35.82 -11.01
N ALA A 58 9.60 -36.74 -10.05
CA ALA A 58 10.73 -37.63 -9.83
C ALA A 58 11.03 -38.54 -11.03
N THR A 59 10.02 -38.98 -11.77
CA THR A 59 10.20 -39.76 -13.00
C THR A 59 10.78 -38.95 -14.16
N THR A 60 10.71 -37.62 -14.09
CA THR A 60 11.20 -36.71 -15.14
C THR A 60 12.59 -36.15 -14.87
N GLY A 61 13.27 -36.64 -13.81
CA GLY A 61 14.65 -36.30 -13.49
C GLY A 61 14.82 -35.35 -12.31
N TYR A 62 13.73 -34.91 -11.67
CA TYR A 62 13.82 -34.09 -10.47
C TYR A 62 14.07 -34.93 -9.20
N THR A 63 14.67 -34.29 -8.22
CA THR A 63 14.59 -34.68 -6.81
C THR A 63 13.63 -33.71 -6.13
N VAL A 64 12.58 -34.22 -5.48
CA VAL A 64 11.40 -33.43 -5.10
C VAL A 64 11.23 -33.38 -3.59
N ASP A 65 11.06 -32.17 -3.06
CA ASP A 65 10.46 -31.94 -1.75
C ASP A 65 8.96 -31.67 -1.94
N GLY A 66 8.10 -32.57 -1.47
CA GLY A 66 6.66 -32.35 -1.41
C GLY A 66 6.26 -31.84 -0.04
N VAL A 67 5.59 -30.69 0.04
CA VAL A 67 5.16 -30.11 1.31
C VAL A 67 3.64 -30.01 1.37
N ASP A 68 3.07 -30.34 2.52
CA ASP A 68 1.65 -30.12 2.78
C ASP A 68 1.43 -29.64 4.22
N TYR A 69 0.37 -28.85 4.41
CA TYR A 69 -0.05 -28.37 5.71
C TYR A 69 -0.66 -29.50 6.56
N ALA A 70 -1.33 -30.46 5.92
CA ALA A 70 -1.97 -31.60 6.57
C ALA A 70 -0.98 -32.72 6.88
N ALA A 71 -0.94 -33.16 8.14
CA ALA A 71 -0.07 -34.27 8.55
C ALA A 71 -0.54 -35.61 7.96
N SER A 72 -1.86 -35.79 7.79
CA SER A 72 -2.43 -37.00 7.19
C SER A 72 -2.08 -37.12 5.71
N ALA A 73 -2.07 -36.01 4.96
CA ALA A 73 -1.64 -35.98 3.56
C ALA A 73 -0.20 -36.47 3.40
N VAL A 74 0.73 -35.93 4.20
CA VAL A 74 2.14 -36.30 4.18
C VAL A 74 2.34 -37.78 4.52
N THR A 75 1.62 -38.29 5.52
CA THR A 75 1.67 -39.70 5.93
C THR A 75 1.21 -40.62 4.80
N LEU A 76 0.06 -40.31 4.18
CA LEU A 76 -0.49 -41.08 3.07
C LEU A 76 0.41 -41.00 1.83
N ALA A 77 0.93 -39.82 1.48
CA ALA A 77 1.84 -39.63 0.35
C ALA A 77 3.12 -40.46 0.51
N THR A 78 3.66 -40.52 1.72
CA THR A 78 4.84 -41.34 2.05
C THR A 78 4.54 -42.83 1.86
N GLY A 79 3.44 -43.33 2.43
CA GLY A 79 3.05 -44.74 2.27
C GLY A 79 2.77 -45.14 0.82
N LEU A 80 2.13 -44.26 0.05
CA LEU A 80 1.88 -44.48 -1.38
C LEU A 80 3.18 -44.53 -2.21
N ALA A 81 4.19 -43.74 -1.84
CA ALA A 81 5.49 -43.78 -2.49
C ALA A 81 6.27 -45.07 -2.17
N GLU A 82 6.21 -45.54 -0.93
CA GLU A 82 6.87 -46.78 -0.48
C GLU A 82 6.28 -48.04 -1.13
N GLN A 83 4.98 -48.02 -1.47
CA GLN A 83 4.29 -49.11 -2.13
C GLN A 83 4.60 -49.23 -3.64
N MET A 84 5.27 -48.24 -4.25
CA MET A 84 5.63 -48.29 -5.67
C MET A 84 6.74 -49.31 -5.96
N SER A 85 6.76 -49.82 -7.20
CA SER A 85 7.79 -50.75 -7.68
C SER A 85 8.36 -50.30 -9.04
N PRO A 86 9.63 -49.84 -9.11
CA PRO A 86 10.50 -49.57 -7.97
C PRO A 86 10.01 -48.36 -7.15
N PRO A 87 10.31 -48.29 -5.85
CA PRO A 87 10.06 -47.09 -5.06
C PRO A 87 10.89 -45.92 -5.61
N PRO A 88 10.45 -44.66 -5.44
CA PRO A 88 11.22 -43.48 -5.85
C PRO A 88 12.40 -43.25 -4.90
N ALA A 89 13.40 -44.15 -4.95
CA ALA A 89 14.50 -44.30 -4.00
C ALA A 89 15.23 -42.97 -3.71
N GLY A 90 14.84 -42.29 -2.62
CA GLY A 90 15.40 -41.01 -2.19
C GLY A 90 15.14 -39.83 -3.13
N LYS A 91 14.32 -40.02 -4.17
CA LYS A 91 13.98 -38.99 -5.16
C LYS A 91 12.83 -38.10 -4.74
N VAL A 92 11.97 -38.57 -3.84
CA VAL A 92 10.87 -37.78 -3.27
C VAL A 92 10.97 -37.82 -1.76
N ARG A 93 10.80 -36.66 -1.13
CA ARG A 93 10.68 -36.50 0.31
C ARG A 93 9.43 -35.70 0.62
N PHE A 94 8.57 -36.21 1.50
CA PHE A 94 7.37 -35.50 1.95
C PHE A 94 7.57 -34.90 3.33
N LEU A 95 7.16 -33.64 3.52
CA LEU A 95 7.36 -32.89 4.76
C LEU A 95 6.08 -32.15 5.13
N ARG A 96 5.72 -32.20 6.41
CA ARG A 96 4.67 -31.33 6.94
C ARG A 96 5.22 -29.91 7.08
N CYS A 97 4.62 -28.94 6.39
CA CYS A 97 5.04 -27.54 6.45
C CYS A 97 3.86 -26.62 6.14
N ASP A 98 3.57 -25.71 7.06
CA ASP A 98 2.74 -24.54 6.77
C ASP A 98 3.60 -23.50 6.03
N VAL A 99 3.52 -23.47 4.70
CA VAL A 99 4.31 -22.52 3.89
C VAL A 99 3.96 -21.05 4.16
N GLU A 100 2.82 -20.76 4.80
CA GLU A 100 2.46 -19.41 5.24
C GLU A 100 3.09 -19.06 6.58
N ARG A 101 3.39 -20.00 7.47
CA ARG A 101 3.79 -19.65 8.85
C ARG A 101 5.14 -20.20 9.27
N ASP A 102 5.47 -21.41 8.84
CA ASP A 102 6.67 -22.10 9.27
C ASP A 102 7.95 -21.50 8.65
N SER A 103 9.08 -21.76 9.31
CA SER A 103 10.39 -21.59 8.67
C SER A 103 10.57 -22.61 7.55
N LEU A 104 11.27 -22.21 6.49
CA LEU A 104 11.58 -23.07 5.34
C LEU A 104 12.99 -23.68 5.43
N ASP A 105 13.62 -23.68 6.61
CA ASP A 105 15.01 -24.15 6.79
C ASP A 105 15.16 -25.68 6.62
N ALA A 106 14.08 -26.44 6.83
CA ALA A 106 14.05 -27.88 6.54
C ALA A 106 14.00 -28.20 5.03
N LEU A 107 13.62 -27.20 4.22
CA LEU A 107 13.58 -27.27 2.77
C LEU A 107 14.95 -26.92 2.18
N ARG A 108 15.19 -27.36 0.94
CA ARG A 108 16.39 -26.95 0.21
C ARG A 108 16.46 -25.43 0.08
N SER A 109 17.69 -24.91 0.08
CA SER A 109 17.96 -23.48 -0.08
C SER A 109 17.54 -22.96 -1.45
N SER A 110 17.48 -23.82 -2.47
CA SER A 110 17.15 -23.44 -3.84
C SER A 110 16.50 -24.57 -4.65
N TYR A 111 15.70 -24.18 -5.63
CA TYR A 111 14.93 -25.06 -6.52
C TYR A 111 14.99 -24.59 -7.97
N ASP A 112 14.95 -25.53 -8.91
CA ASP A 112 14.80 -25.29 -10.34
C ASP A 112 13.32 -25.20 -10.74
N LEU A 113 12.44 -25.84 -9.96
CA LEU A 113 11.00 -25.85 -10.18
C LEU A 113 10.26 -25.73 -8.84
N ILE A 114 9.25 -24.87 -8.78
CA ILE A 114 8.31 -24.81 -7.65
C ILE A 114 6.90 -24.94 -8.22
N THR A 115 6.12 -25.91 -7.76
CA THR A 115 4.77 -26.18 -8.24
C THR A 115 3.72 -25.88 -7.19
N PHE A 116 2.59 -25.35 -7.65
CA PHE A 116 1.33 -25.31 -6.93
C PHE A 116 0.28 -25.96 -7.82
N ARG A 117 -0.07 -27.21 -7.55
CA ARG A 117 -1.16 -27.87 -8.28
C ARG A 117 -2.40 -27.95 -7.40
N LEU A 118 -3.44 -27.23 -7.82
CA LEU A 118 -4.74 -27.16 -7.13
C LEU A 118 -4.63 -26.67 -5.67
N SER A 119 -3.52 -26.02 -5.31
CA SER A 119 -3.23 -25.60 -3.93
C SER A 119 -3.20 -24.09 -3.75
N TYR A 120 -2.84 -23.32 -4.79
CA TYR A 120 -2.61 -21.87 -4.69
C TYR A 120 -3.85 -21.08 -4.24
N ALA A 121 -5.04 -21.50 -4.67
CA ALA A 121 -6.30 -20.84 -4.31
C ALA A 121 -6.57 -20.86 -2.79
N PHE A 122 -6.03 -21.85 -2.06
CA PHE A 122 -6.24 -22.00 -0.62
C PHE A 122 -5.31 -21.15 0.25
N LEU A 123 -4.30 -20.52 -0.34
CA LEU A 123 -3.37 -19.66 0.41
C LEU A 123 -4.05 -18.37 0.84
N GLY A 124 -3.86 -17.98 2.10
CA GLY A 124 -4.31 -16.70 2.64
C GLY A 124 -3.42 -15.54 2.18
N ASP A 125 -2.13 -15.60 2.48
CA ASP A 125 -1.12 -14.59 2.13
C ASP A 125 -0.30 -15.00 0.89
N ARG A 126 -1.00 -15.09 -0.24
CA ARG A 126 -0.44 -15.46 -1.55
C ARG A 126 0.79 -14.62 -1.93
N THR A 127 0.75 -13.32 -1.71
CA THR A 127 1.84 -12.39 -2.04
C THR A 127 3.10 -12.70 -1.24
N ARG A 128 2.98 -12.93 0.08
CA ARG A 128 4.13 -13.27 0.92
C ARG A 128 4.69 -14.65 0.59
N VAL A 129 3.84 -15.66 0.42
CA VAL A 129 4.28 -17.01 0.05
C VAL A 129 5.03 -16.99 -1.27
N MET A 130 4.45 -16.36 -2.30
CA MET A 130 5.06 -16.25 -3.61
C MET A 130 6.42 -15.54 -3.54
N ARG A 131 6.53 -14.44 -2.79
CA ARG A 131 7.82 -13.74 -2.59
C ARG A 131 8.86 -14.65 -1.95
N ARG A 132 8.53 -15.32 -0.85
CA ARG A 132 9.45 -16.21 -0.10
C ARG A 132 9.96 -17.35 -0.96
N LEU A 133 9.11 -17.91 -1.82
CA LEU A 133 9.46 -19.03 -2.68
C LEU A 133 10.22 -18.59 -3.92
N ARG A 134 9.93 -17.40 -4.48
CA ARG A 134 10.74 -16.78 -5.55
C ARG A 134 12.19 -16.57 -5.13
N GLU A 135 12.45 -16.23 -3.86
CA GLU A 135 13.81 -16.06 -3.31
C GLU A 135 14.59 -17.38 -3.26
N ARG A 136 13.91 -18.52 -3.34
CA ARG A 136 14.51 -19.87 -3.42
C ARG A 136 14.55 -20.42 -4.83
N LEU A 137 14.25 -19.62 -5.85
CA LEU A 137 14.30 -20.05 -7.24
C LEU A 137 15.71 -19.84 -7.81
N ASN A 138 16.30 -20.88 -8.38
CA ASN A 138 17.56 -20.78 -9.12
C ASN A 138 17.41 -19.84 -10.32
N PRO A 139 18.50 -19.19 -10.78
CA PRO A 139 18.51 -18.51 -12.07
C PRO A 139 18.05 -19.45 -13.18
N GLY A 140 17.01 -19.05 -13.92
CA GLY A 140 16.40 -19.87 -14.98
C GLY A 140 15.31 -20.85 -14.51
N GLY A 141 15.13 -21.00 -13.20
CA GLY A 141 14.04 -21.81 -12.64
C GLY A 141 12.65 -21.26 -12.94
N ALA A 142 11.63 -22.10 -12.71
CA ALA A 142 10.23 -21.75 -12.91
C ALA A 142 9.37 -21.94 -11.66
N VAL A 143 8.34 -21.11 -11.53
CA VAL A 143 7.15 -21.43 -10.74
C VAL A 143 6.05 -21.87 -11.68
N VAL A 144 5.39 -22.98 -11.38
CA VAL A 144 4.22 -23.46 -12.12
C VAL A 144 3.00 -23.45 -11.20
N VAL A 145 1.94 -22.75 -11.60
CA VAL A 145 0.65 -22.77 -10.92
C VAL A 145 -0.37 -23.44 -11.83
N ILE A 146 -0.96 -24.54 -11.37
CA ILE A 146 -2.05 -25.25 -12.04
C ILE A 146 -3.29 -25.07 -11.18
N THR A 147 -4.29 -24.36 -11.70
CA THR A 147 -5.47 -23.98 -10.91
C THR A 147 -6.73 -23.97 -11.77
N PRO A 148 -7.90 -24.32 -11.21
CA PRO A 148 -9.16 -24.09 -11.90
C PRO A 148 -9.38 -22.61 -12.18
N VAL A 149 -10.08 -22.29 -13.26
CA VAL A 149 -10.53 -20.92 -13.55
C VAL A 149 -12.00 -20.75 -13.17
N VAL A 150 -12.38 -19.56 -12.68
CA VAL A 150 -13.74 -19.31 -12.15
C VAL A 150 -14.84 -19.64 -13.17
N ASP A 151 -14.61 -19.43 -14.46
CA ASP A 151 -15.56 -19.74 -15.53
C ASP A 151 -15.76 -21.24 -15.77
N ALA A 152 -14.84 -22.09 -15.27
CA ALA A 152 -14.87 -23.54 -15.43
C ALA A 152 -15.41 -24.28 -14.20
N VAL A 153 -15.81 -23.57 -13.14
CA VAL A 153 -16.32 -24.18 -11.91
C VAL A 153 -17.74 -23.67 -11.56
N PRO A 154 -18.58 -24.51 -10.93
CA PRO A 154 -19.86 -24.07 -10.39
C PRO A 154 -19.70 -22.91 -9.38
N ALA A 155 -20.73 -22.08 -9.23
CA ALA A 155 -20.69 -20.89 -8.37
C ALA A 155 -20.33 -21.20 -6.92
N GLU A 156 -20.73 -22.37 -6.42
CA GLU A 156 -20.49 -22.83 -5.05
C GLU A 156 -19.04 -23.27 -4.81
N ARG A 157 -18.25 -23.42 -5.88
CA ARG A 157 -16.86 -23.88 -5.87
C ARG A 157 -15.85 -22.83 -6.35
N ARG A 158 -16.27 -21.57 -6.50
CA ARG A 158 -15.41 -20.48 -6.99
C ARG A 158 -14.13 -20.29 -6.16
N ASP A 159 -14.21 -20.56 -4.87
CA ASP A 159 -13.07 -20.51 -3.94
C ASP A 159 -11.92 -21.46 -4.24
N LEU A 160 -12.17 -22.47 -5.08
CA LEU A 160 -11.16 -23.42 -5.52
C LEU A 160 -10.45 -22.95 -6.80
N ALA A 161 -10.87 -21.83 -7.37
CA ALA A 161 -10.47 -21.34 -8.67
C ALA A 161 -9.89 -19.92 -8.56
N LEU A 162 -9.14 -19.51 -9.58
CA LEU A 162 -8.76 -18.11 -9.76
C LEU A 162 -9.59 -17.45 -10.85
N ASP A 163 -9.94 -16.18 -10.65
CA ASP A 163 -10.44 -15.34 -11.74
C ASP A 163 -9.30 -14.69 -12.54
N GLU A 164 -9.64 -14.00 -13.63
CA GLU A 164 -8.66 -13.35 -14.51
C GLU A 164 -7.92 -12.19 -13.82
N ASP A 165 -8.54 -11.52 -12.85
CA ASP A 165 -7.89 -10.46 -12.08
C ASP A 165 -6.84 -11.06 -11.13
N GLU A 166 -7.13 -12.18 -10.47
CA GLU A 166 -6.20 -12.91 -9.62
C GLU A 166 -5.04 -13.51 -10.43
N ILE A 167 -5.31 -14.04 -11.63
CA ILE A 167 -4.28 -14.52 -12.55
C ILE A 167 -3.39 -13.35 -13.02
N ALA A 168 -3.97 -12.20 -13.36
CA ALA A 168 -3.21 -11.00 -13.69
C ALA A 168 -2.29 -10.56 -12.54
N LEU A 169 -2.76 -10.59 -11.29
CA LEU A 169 -1.95 -10.25 -10.11
C LEU A 169 -0.81 -11.26 -9.89
N LEU A 170 -1.07 -12.55 -10.04
CA LEU A 170 -0.06 -13.62 -9.94
C LEU A 170 1.05 -13.47 -10.99
N THR A 171 0.68 -13.05 -12.21
CA THR A 171 1.57 -13.00 -13.38
C THR A 171 2.34 -11.69 -13.55
N ALA A 172 1.88 -10.56 -12.96
CA ALA A 172 2.46 -9.23 -13.16
C ALA A 172 3.94 -9.05 -12.74
N GLY A 173 4.50 -9.96 -11.93
CA GLY A 173 5.85 -9.85 -11.36
C GLY A 173 6.93 -10.70 -12.02
N TRP A 174 6.74 -11.10 -13.28
CA TRP A 174 7.60 -12.06 -13.99
C TRP A 174 8.03 -11.54 -15.36
N ARG A 175 9.26 -11.90 -15.77
CA ARG A 175 9.79 -11.56 -17.11
C ARG A 175 9.09 -12.34 -18.20
N THR A 176 8.79 -13.60 -17.95
CA THR A 176 8.08 -14.47 -18.89
C THR A 176 6.94 -15.17 -18.19
N VAL A 177 5.79 -15.19 -18.87
CA VAL A 177 4.57 -15.86 -18.43
C VAL A 177 4.07 -16.64 -19.63
N GLU A 178 3.94 -17.95 -19.46
CA GLU A 178 3.30 -18.83 -20.43
C GLU A 178 2.02 -19.39 -19.79
N ARG A 179 0.90 -19.35 -20.51
CA ARG A 179 -0.40 -19.86 -20.05
C ARG A 179 -0.91 -20.93 -21.00
N HIS A 180 -1.30 -22.06 -20.44
CA HIS A 180 -1.92 -23.17 -21.15
C HIS A 180 -3.22 -23.57 -20.44
N ASP A 181 -4.34 -23.43 -21.15
CA ASP A 181 -5.66 -23.77 -20.62
C ASP A 181 -6.12 -25.12 -21.17
N ALA A 182 -6.48 -26.06 -20.29
CA ALA A 182 -6.98 -27.38 -20.66
C ALA A 182 -7.89 -27.93 -19.55
N ASP A 183 -9.00 -28.57 -19.93
CA ASP A 183 -9.95 -29.24 -19.01
C ASP A 183 -10.36 -28.40 -17.79
N GLY A 184 -10.61 -27.10 -18.02
CA GLY A 184 -11.03 -26.17 -16.97
C GLY A 184 -9.91 -25.70 -16.02
N LEU A 185 -8.65 -26.04 -16.31
CA LEU A 185 -7.47 -25.61 -15.56
C LEU A 185 -6.65 -24.62 -16.40
N ALA A 186 -6.12 -23.60 -15.73
CA ALA A 186 -5.02 -22.79 -16.24
C ALA A 186 -3.69 -23.30 -15.67
N THR A 187 -2.74 -23.60 -16.55
CA THR A 187 -1.35 -23.89 -16.21
C THR A 187 -0.50 -22.67 -16.56
N LEU A 188 0.03 -22.02 -15.52
CA LEU A 188 0.83 -20.80 -15.61
C LEU A 188 2.29 -21.13 -15.32
N VAL A 189 3.19 -20.93 -16.29
CA VAL A 189 4.64 -21.07 -16.11
C VAL A 189 5.27 -19.70 -16.02
N LEU A 190 5.90 -19.43 -14.88
CA LEU A 190 6.36 -18.11 -14.49
C LEU A 190 7.89 -18.16 -14.32
N ARG A 191 8.64 -17.33 -15.05
CA ARG A 191 10.11 -17.30 -14.96
C ARG A 191 10.67 -15.89 -14.86
N GLY A 192 11.81 -15.80 -14.19
CA GLY A 192 12.55 -14.57 -13.98
C GLY A 192 11.75 -13.53 -13.19
N PRO A 193 11.80 -13.54 -11.85
CA PRO A 193 11.18 -12.48 -11.05
C PRO A 193 11.67 -11.09 -11.52
N ALA A 194 10.73 -10.17 -11.71
CA ALA A 194 11.02 -8.80 -12.14
C ALA A 194 10.27 -7.79 -11.26
N ALA A 195 10.95 -6.71 -10.90
CA ALA A 195 10.30 -5.52 -10.38
C ALA A 195 9.61 -4.82 -11.56
N GLY A 196 8.28 -4.89 -11.60
CA GLY A 196 7.48 -4.15 -12.57
C GLY A 196 7.38 -2.67 -12.24
N THR A 197 7.02 -1.85 -13.22
CA THR A 197 6.64 -0.46 -13.02
C THR A 197 5.32 -0.40 -12.24
N VAL A 198 5.24 0.42 -11.19
CA VAL A 198 4.00 0.59 -10.42
C VAL A 198 3.03 1.48 -11.22
N SER A 199 1.85 0.96 -11.54
CA SER A 199 0.75 1.74 -12.13
C SER A 199 -0.15 2.31 -11.03
N PHE A 200 -0.57 3.57 -11.17
CA PHE A 200 -1.48 4.23 -10.24
C PHE A 200 -2.87 4.36 -10.85
N ARG A 201 -3.92 4.09 -10.07
CA ARG A 201 -5.33 4.27 -10.48
C ARG A 201 -6.10 5.00 -9.39
N GLY A 202 -6.83 6.05 -9.75
CA GLY A 202 -7.72 6.76 -8.83
C GLY A 202 -8.99 5.97 -8.53
N LYS A 203 -9.59 6.18 -7.35
CA LYS A 203 -10.87 5.55 -6.94
C LYS A 203 -12.12 6.35 -7.40
N GLY A 204 -11.99 7.12 -8.48
CA GLY A 204 -13.04 8.05 -8.94
C GLY A 204 -12.99 9.41 -8.23
N ARG A 205 -14.00 10.26 -8.49
CA ARG A 205 -14.10 11.61 -7.91
C ARG A 205 -14.52 11.51 -6.42
N PRO A 206 -13.75 12.07 -5.48
CA PRO A 206 -14.13 12.08 -4.07
C PRO A 206 -15.28 13.07 -3.80
N SER A 207 -16.02 12.86 -2.70
CA SER A 207 -16.97 13.83 -2.18
C SER A 207 -16.24 14.97 -1.43
N PRO A 208 -16.59 16.24 -1.67
CA PRO A 208 -16.10 17.35 -0.85
C PRO A 208 -16.61 17.20 0.60
N HIS A 209 -15.69 17.10 1.56
CA HIS A 209 -16.02 16.86 2.98
C HIS A 209 -15.19 17.72 3.95
N ALA A 210 -14.35 18.60 3.45
CA ALA A 210 -13.52 19.50 4.26
C ALA A 210 -13.36 20.86 3.58
N LEU A 211 -13.21 21.91 4.39
CA LEU A 211 -12.78 23.23 3.96
C LEU A 211 -11.26 23.31 4.07
N THR A 212 -10.59 23.74 3.00
CA THR A 212 -9.14 23.94 3.01
C THR A 212 -8.83 25.39 2.67
N GLY A 213 -7.99 26.01 3.48
CA GLY A 213 -7.49 27.35 3.22
C GLY A 213 -6.16 27.61 3.90
N THR A 214 -5.69 28.83 3.76
CA THR A 214 -4.41 29.29 4.31
C THR A 214 -4.60 30.64 5.01
N GLY A 215 -3.89 30.86 6.11
CA GLY A 215 -3.71 32.17 6.72
C GLY A 215 -2.27 32.60 6.56
N VAL A 216 -2.07 33.86 6.18
CA VAL A 216 -0.77 34.40 5.77
C VAL A 216 -0.26 35.39 6.81
N VAL A 217 0.84 35.05 7.48
CA VAL A 217 1.56 35.96 8.37
C VAL A 217 2.66 36.66 7.59
N VAL A 218 2.57 37.99 7.51
CA VAL A 218 3.61 38.85 6.97
C VAL A 218 3.99 39.89 8.03
N THR A 219 5.29 40.18 8.13
CA THR A 219 5.83 41.19 9.04
C THR A 219 6.57 42.27 8.29
N ASP A 220 6.36 43.53 8.65
CA ASP A 220 7.14 44.65 8.11
C ASP A 220 8.57 44.69 8.66
N ALA A 221 9.36 45.68 8.24
CA ALA A 221 10.74 45.85 8.70
C ALA A 221 10.87 46.16 10.20
N ALA A 222 9.80 46.60 10.86
CA ALA A 222 9.74 46.82 12.31
C ALA A 222 9.30 45.56 13.07
N GLY A 223 8.95 44.47 12.38
CA GLY A 223 8.48 43.23 13.00
C GLY A 223 6.99 43.23 13.33
N ARG A 224 6.23 44.23 12.88
CA ARG A 224 4.78 44.33 13.09
C ARG A 224 4.04 43.41 12.13
N VAL A 225 2.95 42.79 12.57
CA VAL A 225 2.13 41.89 11.76
C VAL A 225 0.99 42.63 11.07
N LEU A 226 0.71 42.28 9.82
CA LEU A 226 -0.42 42.82 9.07
C LEU A 226 -1.72 42.13 9.47
N LEU A 227 -2.73 42.90 9.87
CA LEU A 227 -4.10 42.41 10.09
C LEU A 227 -5.13 43.28 9.36
N GLY A 228 -6.16 42.63 8.85
CA GLY A 228 -7.28 43.24 8.16
C GLY A 228 -8.47 43.38 9.11
N ARG A 229 -9.07 44.56 9.15
CA ARG A 229 -10.35 44.78 9.83
C ARG A 229 -11.47 44.41 8.87
N SER A 230 -12.14 43.29 9.07
CA SER A 230 -13.24 42.87 8.21
C SER A 230 -14.48 43.76 8.36
N VAL A 231 -15.37 43.73 7.37
CA VAL A 231 -16.67 44.43 7.42
C VAL A 231 -17.58 43.93 8.55
N ARG A 232 -17.31 42.72 9.06
CA ARG A 232 -17.98 42.09 10.20
C ARG A 232 -17.36 42.45 11.54
N GLU A 233 -16.45 43.41 11.55
CA GLU A 233 -15.85 43.88 12.78
C GLU A 233 -15.08 42.78 13.52
N VAL A 234 -14.35 41.95 12.75
CA VAL A 234 -13.34 40.99 13.22
C VAL A 234 -11.96 41.32 12.60
N TRP A 235 -10.87 41.05 13.30
CA TRP A 235 -9.49 41.13 12.82
C TRP A 235 -9.06 39.78 12.23
N GLU A 236 -8.49 39.78 11.05
CA GLU A 236 -8.07 38.57 10.36
C GLU A 236 -6.74 38.76 9.60
N LEU A 237 -6.01 37.67 9.43
CA LEU A 237 -4.86 37.63 8.54
C LEU A 237 -5.33 37.64 7.09
N PRO A 238 -4.51 38.11 6.13
CA PRO A 238 -4.75 37.79 4.73
C PRO A 238 -4.84 36.29 4.52
N GLY A 239 -5.68 35.85 3.60
CA GLY A 239 -5.75 34.45 3.21
C GLY A 239 -7.15 33.94 2.89
N GLY A 240 -7.19 32.87 2.11
CA GLY A 240 -8.43 32.33 1.59
C GLY A 240 -8.37 30.83 1.34
N LYS A 241 -9.31 30.37 0.51
CA LYS A 241 -9.48 28.95 0.22
C LYS A 241 -8.51 28.51 -0.85
N ASN A 242 -8.09 27.24 -0.81
CA ASN A 242 -7.37 26.65 -1.92
C ASN A 242 -8.28 26.46 -3.13
N GLU A 243 -7.74 26.70 -4.32
CA GLU A 243 -8.38 26.47 -5.60
C GLU A 243 -7.70 25.36 -6.40
N GLY A 244 -8.51 24.43 -6.91
CA GLY A 244 -8.03 23.38 -7.82
C GLY A 244 -6.91 22.52 -7.23
N SER A 245 -5.75 22.52 -7.89
CA SER A 245 -4.59 21.71 -7.52
C SER A 245 -3.45 22.51 -6.89
N GLU A 246 -3.68 23.77 -6.54
CA GLU A 246 -2.64 24.61 -5.94
C GLU A 246 -2.25 24.11 -4.54
N SER A 247 -0.98 24.31 -4.19
CA SER A 247 -0.47 24.10 -2.84
C SER A 247 -0.94 25.20 -1.89
N PHE A 248 -0.87 24.95 -0.58
CA PHE A 248 -1.15 25.98 0.44
C PHE A 248 -0.23 27.20 0.32
N VAL A 249 1.00 27.03 -0.16
CA VAL A 249 1.95 28.12 -0.36
C VAL A 249 1.55 28.97 -1.57
N GLU A 250 1.16 28.35 -2.68
CA GLU A 250 0.66 29.06 -3.86
C GLU A 250 -0.62 29.84 -3.53
N ALA A 251 -1.58 29.22 -2.82
CA ALA A 251 -2.78 29.88 -2.32
C ALA A 251 -2.42 31.09 -1.45
N ALA A 252 -1.46 30.95 -0.52
CA ALA A 252 -1.07 32.04 0.38
C ALA A 252 -0.50 33.25 -0.36
N VAL A 253 0.36 33.01 -1.34
CA VAL A 253 0.95 34.09 -2.17
C VAL A 253 -0.12 34.77 -3.03
N ARG A 254 -1.04 33.99 -3.62
CA ARG A 254 -2.15 34.49 -4.43
C ARG A 254 -3.08 35.38 -3.59
N GLU A 255 -3.59 34.85 -2.48
CA GLU A 255 -4.52 35.55 -1.58
C GLU A 255 -3.89 36.83 -0.99
N LEU A 256 -2.62 36.75 -0.58
CA LEU A 256 -1.90 37.94 -0.11
C LEU A 256 -1.87 39.05 -1.18
N ALA A 257 -1.62 38.69 -2.44
CA ALA A 257 -1.60 39.65 -3.54
C ALA A 257 -3.00 40.18 -3.90
N GLU A 258 -4.01 39.30 -3.91
CA GLU A 258 -5.40 39.63 -4.25
C GLU A 258 -6.01 40.57 -3.21
N GLU A 259 -5.87 40.28 -1.91
CA GLU A 259 -6.55 41.03 -0.85
C GLU A 259 -5.82 42.32 -0.43
N THR A 260 -4.47 42.31 -0.45
CA THR A 260 -3.64 43.39 0.09
C THR A 260 -2.84 44.14 -0.97
N GLY A 261 -2.62 43.55 -2.14
CA GLY A 261 -1.69 44.06 -3.15
C GLY A 261 -0.21 43.81 -2.86
N LEU A 262 0.14 43.20 -1.72
CA LEU A 262 1.52 42.79 -1.41
C LEU A 262 1.92 41.58 -2.26
N ARG A 263 3.10 41.64 -2.87
CA ARG A 263 3.61 40.58 -3.75
C ARG A 263 4.76 39.85 -3.09
N ALA A 264 4.69 38.52 -3.03
CA ALA A 264 5.75 37.65 -2.56
C ALA A 264 6.00 36.54 -3.58
N GLU A 265 7.19 35.96 -3.57
CA GLU A 265 7.48 34.74 -4.33
C GLU A 265 7.17 33.52 -3.46
N ALA A 266 6.78 32.39 -4.07
CA ALA A 266 6.55 31.14 -3.32
C ALA A 266 7.80 30.69 -2.54
N THR A 267 9.00 31.02 -3.03
CA THR A 267 10.27 30.77 -2.35
C THR A 267 10.50 31.62 -1.11
N ASP A 268 9.70 32.66 -0.88
CA ASP A 268 9.72 33.52 0.31
C ASP A 268 8.57 33.22 1.28
N ALA A 269 7.74 32.21 0.97
CA ALA A 269 6.68 31.73 1.82
C ALA A 269 7.06 30.39 2.48
N ARG A 270 6.74 30.23 3.77
CA ARG A 270 7.07 29.04 4.57
C ARG A 270 5.80 28.52 5.20
N LEU A 271 5.41 27.29 4.85
CA LEU A 271 4.35 26.57 5.55
C LEU A 271 4.87 26.09 6.90
N LEU A 272 4.35 26.65 7.99
CA LEU A 272 4.81 26.37 9.35
C LEU A 272 4.00 25.28 10.03
N ALA A 273 2.68 25.26 9.80
CA ALA A 273 1.78 24.29 10.38
C ALA A 273 0.54 24.04 9.51
N ILE A 274 -0.08 22.89 9.72
CA ILE A 274 -1.47 22.62 9.32
C ILE A 274 -2.31 22.52 10.59
N LEU A 275 -3.36 23.33 10.64
CA LEU A 275 -4.25 23.47 11.78
C LEU A 275 -5.61 22.89 11.40
N MET A 276 -6.16 22.01 12.22
CA MET A 276 -7.45 21.38 11.94
C MET A 276 -8.42 21.60 13.10
N ASP A 277 -9.55 22.23 12.79
CA ASP A 277 -10.67 22.46 13.69
C ASP A 277 -12.01 22.05 13.06
N ASP A 278 -13.10 22.28 13.80
CA ASP A 278 -14.47 22.10 13.33
C ASP A 278 -15.13 23.47 13.15
N ALA A 279 -15.82 23.63 12.02
CA ALA A 279 -16.71 24.76 11.79
C ALA A 279 -18.10 24.24 11.41
N HIS A 280 -19.01 24.18 12.39
CA HIS A 280 -20.40 23.75 12.20
C HIS A 280 -20.53 22.32 11.66
N GLY A 281 -19.71 21.39 12.16
CA GLY A 281 -19.71 19.99 11.72
C GLY A 281 -18.93 19.74 10.42
N ILE A 282 -18.24 20.76 9.90
CA ILE A 282 -17.39 20.65 8.72
C ILE A 282 -15.92 20.73 9.19
N PRO A 283 -15.10 19.68 8.95
CA PRO A 283 -13.67 19.74 9.16
C PRO A 283 -13.06 20.90 8.37
N ARG A 284 -12.31 21.77 9.04
CA ARG A 284 -11.60 22.87 8.41
C ARG A 284 -10.11 22.73 8.66
N LEU A 285 -9.35 22.74 7.57
CA LEU A 285 -7.89 22.73 7.57
C LEU A 285 -7.40 24.12 7.16
N THR A 286 -6.63 24.75 8.04
CA THR A 286 -5.97 26.04 7.80
C THR A 286 -4.46 25.83 7.80
N ALA A 287 -3.82 26.09 6.67
CA ALA A 287 -2.38 26.20 6.59
C ALA A 287 -1.88 27.51 7.19
N ALA A 288 -0.91 27.44 8.10
CA ALA A 288 -0.21 28.60 8.63
C ALA A 288 1.01 28.89 7.75
N VAL A 289 0.94 29.93 6.92
CA VAL A 289 2.04 30.31 6.02
C VAL A 289 2.64 31.62 6.48
N ARG A 290 3.97 31.66 6.65
CA ARG A 290 4.71 32.89 6.93
C ARG A 290 5.45 33.36 5.68
N VAL A 291 5.21 34.59 5.26
CA VAL A 291 5.94 35.26 4.19
C VAL A 291 7.10 36.04 4.81
N VAL A 292 8.33 35.73 4.41
CA VAL A 292 9.56 36.34 4.96
C VAL A 292 10.11 37.48 4.11
N ALA A 293 9.64 37.64 2.88
CA ALA A 293 9.97 38.77 2.01
C ALA A 293 8.79 39.08 1.08
N PHE A 294 8.51 40.36 0.87
CA PHE A 294 7.45 40.84 -0.01
C PHE A 294 7.80 42.22 -0.59
N ARG A 295 6.99 42.70 -1.55
CA ARG A 295 7.07 44.03 -2.15
C ARG A 295 5.70 44.69 -2.21
N GLY A 296 5.68 46.02 -2.16
CA GLY A 296 4.47 46.84 -2.22
C GLY A 296 4.02 47.35 -0.86
N GLU A 297 2.93 48.12 -0.88
CA GLU A 297 2.27 48.64 0.32
C GLU A 297 0.87 48.04 0.41
N PRO A 298 0.41 47.67 1.62
CA PRO A 298 -0.91 47.06 1.78
C PRO A 298 -2.00 48.09 1.45
N ALA A 299 -2.95 47.69 0.63
CA ALA A 299 -4.12 48.46 0.25
C ALA A 299 -5.35 47.56 0.24
N VAL A 300 -6.52 48.12 0.55
CA VAL A 300 -7.78 47.39 0.44
C VAL A 300 -8.08 47.14 -1.03
N ARG A 301 -8.01 45.87 -1.45
CA ARG A 301 -8.38 45.45 -2.81
C ARG A 301 -9.81 44.90 -2.89
N GLU A 302 -10.32 44.42 -1.77
CA GLU A 302 -11.66 43.82 -1.64
C GLU A 302 -12.48 44.57 -0.59
N PRO A 303 -13.01 45.77 -0.92
CA PRO A 303 -13.67 46.65 0.05
C PRO A 303 -14.98 46.06 0.61
N ASP A 304 -15.57 45.08 -0.06
CA ASP A 304 -16.76 44.37 0.41
C ASP A 304 -16.45 43.38 1.54
N LEU A 305 -15.18 43.02 1.74
CA LEU A 305 -14.72 42.06 2.77
C LEU A 305 -13.89 42.75 3.85
N ILE A 306 -12.99 43.66 3.47
CA ILE A 306 -12.03 44.31 4.38
C ILE A 306 -12.22 45.83 4.38
N ARG A 307 -12.39 46.43 5.57
CA ARG A 307 -12.49 47.88 5.74
C ARG A 307 -11.13 48.59 5.66
N ARG A 308 -10.08 47.98 6.22
CA ARG A 308 -8.71 48.52 6.23
C ARG A 308 -7.69 47.46 6.68
N TRP A 309 -6.44 47.69 6.32
CA TRP A 309 -5.27 46.93 6.74
C TRP A 309 -4.42 47.76 7.70
N GLU A 310 -3.96 47.16 8.79
CA GLU A 310 -3.14 47.81 9.82
C GLU A 310 -1.96 46.92 10.24
N TRP A 311 -0.83 47.57 10.55
CA TRP A 311 0.35 46.93 11.11
C TRP A 311 0.27 47.00 12.64
N HIS A 312 0.30 45.86 13.31
CA HIS A 312 0.22 45.76 14.77
C HIS A 312 1.50 45.19 15.39
N GLU A 313 1.89 45.72 16.54
CA GLU A 313 2.93 45.07 17.35
C GLU A 313 2.45 43.69 17.79
N VAL A 314 3.33 42.70 17.72
CA VAL A 314 3.00 41.31 18.13
C VAL A 314 2.61 41.25 19.61
N THR A 315 3.14 42.15 20.44
CA THR A 315 2.80 42.28 21.86
C THR A 315 1.37 42.76 22.09
N ASP A 316 0.74 43.39 21.11
CA ASP A 316 -0.62 43.94 21.23
C ASP A 316 -1.69 42.92 20.82
N LEU A 317 -1.31 41.81 20.19
CA LEU A 317 -2.23 40.74 19.77
C LEU A 317 -3.19 40.25 20.86
N PRO A 318 -2.79 40.07 22.14
CA PRO A 318 -3.72 39.66 23.20
C PRO A 318 -4.86 40.66 23.40
N SER A 319 -4.63 41.96 23.15
CA SER A 319 -5.65 43.00 23.27
C SER A 319 -6.64 43.01 22.08
N LEU A 320 -6.22 42.46 20.94
CA LEU A 320 -7.05 42.30 19.74
C LEU A 320 -7.85 40.97 19.75
N ALA A 321 -7.45 40.02 20.60
CA ALA A 321 -7.89 38.62 20.55
C ALA A 321 -9.39 38.40 20.73
N SER A 322 -10.10 39.26 21.48
CA SER A 322 -11.56 39.18 21.63
C SER A 322 -12.32 39.43 20.32
N HIS A 323 -11.63 39.92 19.29
CA HIS A 323 -12.17 40.16 17.96
C HIS A 323 -11.32 39.51 16.86
N LEU A 324 -10.47 38.52 17.14
CA LEU A 324 -9.72 37.79 16.11
C LEU A 324 -10.55 36.67 15.49
N PHE A 325 -10.45 36.51 14.17
CA PHE A 325 -11.03 35.37 13.48
C PHE A 325 -10.30 34.09 13.91
N THR A 326 -11.03 33.06 14.33
CA THR A 326 -10.45 31.86 14.97
C THR A 326 -9.32 31.21 14.17
N PRO A 327 -9.44 30.96 12.84
CA PRO A 327 -8.32 30.46 12.03
C PRO A 327 -7.10 31.37 12.07
N SER A 328 -7.29 32.68 11.93
CA SER A 328 -6.20 33.66 12.01
C SER A 328 -5.51 33.63 13.37
N ALA A 329 -6.28 33.49 14.45
CA ALA A 329 -5.74 33.39 15.80
C ALA A 329 -4.88 32.13 15.99
N HIS A 330 -5.32 30.97 15.46
CA HIS A 330 -4.49 29.75 15.48
C HIS A 330 -3.24 29.86 14.62
N VAL A 331 -3.32 30.52 13.47
CA VAL A 331 -2.14 30.78 12.61
C VAL A 331 -1.14 31.69 13.31
N LEU A 332 -1.60 32.78 13.94
CA LEU A 332 -0.76 33.67 14.75
C LEU A 332 -0.07 32.92 15.89
N ASP A 333 -0.80 32.05 16.60
CA ASP A 333 -0.23 31.20 17.67
C ASP A 333 0.75 30.16 17.14
N ALA A 334 0.62 29.70 15.89
CA ALA A 334 1.64 28.84 15.27
C ALA A 334 2.94 29.60 14.99
N VAL A 335 2.89 30.91 14.72
CA VAL A 335 4.09 31.75 14.51
C VAL A 335 4.67 32.26 15.82
N TRP A 336 3.82 32.66 16.77
CA TRP A 336 4.20 33.17 18.08
C TRP A 336 3.45 32.40 19.19
N PRO A 337 3.91 31.19 19.53
CA PRO A 337 3.23 30.32 20.49
C PRO A 337 3.02 30.97 21.86
N GLY A 338 1.83 30.77 22.42
CA GLY A 338 1.50 31.17 23.79
C GLY A 338 1.20 32.66 23.96
N ARG A 339 1.15 33.43 22.88
CA ARG A 339 0.77 34.87 22.93
C ARG A 339 -0.74 35.07 23.09
N LEU A 340 -1.57 34.16 22.58
CA LEU A 340 -3.02 34.29 22.59
C LEU A 340 -3.63 33.33 23.63
N PRO A 341 -4.05 33.82 24.82
CA PRO A 341 -4.67 32.98 25.82
C PRO A 341 -6.09 32.58 25.41
N GLY A 342 -6.55 31.40 25.85
CA GLY A 342 -7.95 30.99 25.71
C GLY A 342 -8.38 30.58 24.30
N LEU A 343 -7.44 30.27 23.40
CA LEU A 343 -7.76 29.76 22.07
C LEU A 343 -8.60 28.47 22.14
N PRO A 344 -9.60 28.30 21.24
CA PRO A 344 -10.34 27.05 21.12
C PRO A 344 -9.43 25.83 20.85
N PRO A 345 -9.90 24.61 21.09
CA PRO A 345 -9.14 23.41 20.73
C PRO A 345 -8.88 23.35 19.21
N VAL A 346 -7.64 23.02 18.83
CA VAL A 346 -7.23 22.81 17.43
C VAL A 346 -6.18 21.69 17.38
N HIS A 347 -6.28 20.82 16.38
CA HIS A 347 -5.22 19.86 16.08
C HIS A 347 -4.10 20.56 15.32
N ARG A 348 -2.88 20.51 15.83
CA ARG A 348 -1.71 21.19 15.25
C ARG A 348 -0.73 20.17 14.67
N HIS A 349 -0.40 20.32 13.40
CA HIS A 349 0.66 19.58 12.72
C HIS A 349 1.77 20.56 12.32
N ILE A 350 2.79 20.69 13.17
CA ILE A 350 3.92 21.60 12.93
C ILE A 350 4.89 20.95 11.93
N LEU A 351 5.23 21.68 10.87
CA LEU A 351 6.06 21.20 9.76
C LEU A 351 7.49 21.77 9.80
N VAL A 352 7.64 22.98 10.35
CA VAL A 352 8.93 23.62 10.60
C VAL A 352 8.95 23.99 12.08
N GLN A 353 9.92 23.50 12.85
CA GLN A 353 10.07 23.98 14.23
C GLN A 353 10.34 25.49 14.18
N PRO A 354 9.55 26.34 14.87
CA PRO A 354 9.94 27.72 15.05
C PRO A 354 11.31 27.75 15.73
N PRO A 355 12.24 28.66 15.34
CA PRO A 355 13.48 28.83 16.08
C PRO A 355 13.14 29.06 17.55
N SER A 356 13.86 28.39 18.45
CA SER A 356 13.69 28.57 19.89
C SER A 356 13.83 30.05 20.25
N SER A 357 13.07 30.49 21.26
CA SER A 357 13.00 31.86 21.75
C SER A 357 14.31 32.47 22.28
N ASP A 358 15.44 31.78 22.11
CA ASP A 358 16.75 32.17 22.66
C ASP A 358 17.66 32.89 21.65
N ALA A 359 17.16 33.24 20.46
CA ALA A 359 17.96 33.88 19.40
C ALA A 359 17.66 35.39 19.18
N LEU A 360 17.01 36.05 20.13
CA LEU A 360 16.90 37.53 20.17
C LEU A 360 17.30 38.02 21.57
N ALA A 361 18.61 38.12 21.77
CA ALA A 361 19.26 38.88 22.84
C ALA A 361 20.27 39.85 22.22
#